data_AF-A0A2H0FLV7-F1
#
_entry.id   AF-A0A2H0FLV7-F1
#
_cell.length_a   1.000
_cell.length_b   1.000
_cell.length_c   1.000
_cell.angle_alpha   90.00
_cell.angle_beta   90.00
_cell.angle_gamma   90.00
#
_symmetry.space_group_name_H-M   'P 1'
#
loop_
_entity.id
_entity.type
_entity.pdbx_description
1 polymer ?
#
loop_
_entity_poly.entity_id
_entity_poly.type
_entity_poly.pdbx_seq_one_letter_code
_entity_poly.pdbx_strand_id
1 'polypeptide(L)'
;MKIVATLFFPILLFGQTINLKNDFTQKVDSAYINAMKGVYFAIENIPDRKNSVSSELIANNAIVASIKINKEIGGVNIQSIGYFKTYKVTVDVYRDYQSLKKEGIIDFIPKKE
;
A
#
# COMPACT_ATOMS: atom_id res chain seq x y z
N MET A 1 37.74 -12.20 50.99
CA MET A 1 37.11 -11.08 50.27
C MET A 1 36.57 -11.58 48.94
N LYS A 2 35.30 -12.01 48.88
CA LYS A 2 34.67 -12.53 47.65
C LYS A 2 33.16 -12.27 47.66
N ILE A 3 32.73 -11.01 47.63
CA ILE A 3 31.31 -10.65 47.45
C ILE A 3 31.21 -9.29 46.74
N VAL A 4 31.62 -9.19 45.47
CA VAL A 4 31.40 -7.94 44.68
C VAL A 4 31.05 -8.23 43.22
N ALA A 5 30.71 -9.47 42.84
CA ALA A 5 30.50 -9.80 41.41
C ALA A 5 29.08 -10.27 41.05
N THR A 6 28.10 -10.13 41.95
CA THR A 6 26.77 -10.77 41.77
C THR A 6 25.59 -9.78 41.69
N LEU A 7 25.83 -8.47 41.58
CA LEU A 7 24.76 -7.47 41.50
C LEU A 7 24.64 -6.74 40.15
N PHE A 8 25.49 -7.06 39.17
CA PHE A 8 25.44 -6.43 37.84
C PHE A 8 24.78 -7.26 36.75
N PHE A 9 24.22 -8.44 37.07
CA PHE A 9 23.64 -9.33 36.07
C PHE A 9 22.16 -9.09 35.69
N PRO A 10 21.27 -8.46 36.49
CA PRO A 10 19.86 -8.33 36.08
C PRO A 10 19.55 -7.06 35.25
N ILE A 11 20.49 -6.13 35.08
CA ILE A 11 20.22 -4.84 34.40
C ILE A 11 20.31 -4.93 32.86
N LEU A 12 20.92 -5.99 32.31
CA LEU A 12 21.08 -6.16 30.86
C LEU A 12 19.86 -6.77 30.14
N LEU A 13 18.83 -7.21 30.87
CA LEU A 13 17.67 -7.89 30.27
C LEU A 13 16.50 -6.96 29.91
N PHE A 14 16.54 -5.67 30.26
CA PHE A 14 15.45 -4.72 30.00
C PHE A 14 15.70 -3.76 28.81
N GLY A 15 16.85 -3.84 28.14
CA GLY A 15 17.23 -2.90 27.07
C GLY A 15 16.65 -3.17 25.67
N GLN A 16 15.88 -4.24 25.46
CA GLN A 16 15.51 -4.68 24.10
C GLN A 16 14.17 -4.14 23.57
N THR A 17 13.44 -3.31 24.32
CA THR A 17 12.06 -2.92 23.97
C THR A 17 11.94 -1.84 22.88
N ILE A 18 13.04 -1.16 22.51
CA ILE A 18 12.99 -0.01 21.59
C ILE A 18 12.93 -0.43 20.11
N ASN A 19 13.48 -1.60 19.75
CA ASN A 19 13.61 -2.01 18.35
C ASN A 19 12.33 -2.61 17.72
N LEU A 20 11.40 -3.11 18.53
CA LEU A 20 10.19 -3.81 18.04
C LEU A 20 9.19 -2.86 17.37
N LYS A 21 9.02 -1.65 17.91
CA LYS A 21 8.08 -0.65 17.37
C LYS A 21 8.55 -0.14 16.00
N ASN A 22 9.86 0.03 15.82
CA ASN A 22 10.44 0.49 14.56
C ASN A 22 10.32 -0.55 13.44
N ASP A 23 10.54 -1.83 13.75
CA ASP A 23 10.40 -2.92 12.78
C ASP A 23 8.95 -3.12 12.31
N PHE A 24 7.97 -2.98 13.21
CA PHE A 24 6.55 -2.99 12.83
C PHE A 24 6.22 -1.85 11.86
N THR A 25 6.55 -0.61 12.23
CA THR A 25 6.24 0.58 11.40
C THR A 25 6.91 0.46 10.02
N GLN A 26 8.18 0.07 9.95
CA GLN A 26 8.89 -0.09 8.68
C GLN A 26 8.23 -1.12 7.74
N LYS A 27 7.72 -2.23 8.29
CA LYS A 27 7.03 -3.26 7.49
C LYS A 27 5.68 -2.76 6.96
N VAL A 28 4.94 -2.02 7.78
CA VAL A 28 3.68 -1.38 7.37
C VAL A 28 3.94 -0.31 6.31
N ASP A 29 4.95 0.54 6.51
CA ASP A 29 5.36 1.57 5.55
C ASP A 29 5.77 0.95 4.21
N SER A 30 6.49 -0.18 4.25
CA SER A 30 6.86 -0.92 3.04
C SER A 30 5.63 -1.46 2.29
N ALA A 31 4.64 -2.01 3.00
CA ALA A 31 3.38 -2.43 2.41
C ALA A 31 2.59 -1.23 1.85
N TYR A 32 2.57 -0.09 2.54
CA TYR A 32 1.95 1.14 2.08
C TYR A 32 2.61 1.69 0.80
N ILE A 33 3.94 1.75 0.75
CA ILE A 33 4.69 2.13 -0.46
C ILE A 33 4.30 1.23 -1.64
N ASN A 34 4.18 -0.08 -1.41
CA ASN A 34 3.76 -1.02 -2.44
C ASN A 34 2.31 -0.78 -2.88
N ALA A 35 1.40 -0.46 -1.96
CA ALA A 35 0.02 -0.09 -2.28
C ALA A 35 -0.01 1.16 -3.16
N MET A 36 0.78 2.18 -2.81
CA MET A 36 0.87 3.43 -3.59
C MET A 36 1.43 3.20 -5.01
N LYS A 37 2.41 2.32 -5.19
CA LYS A 37 2.85 1.89 -6.54
C LYS A 37 1.68 1.34 -7.36
N GLY A 38 0.82 0.54 -6.74
CA GLY A 38 -0.38 0.04 -7.39
C GLY A 38 -1.40 1.14 -7.72
N VAL A 39 -1.55 2.15 -6.86
CA VAL A 39 -2.39 3.33 -7.16
C VAL A 39 -1.84 4.09 -8.38
N TYR A 40 -0.54 4.36 -8.44
CA TYR A 40 0.06 5.05 -9.57
C TYR A 40 -0.12 4.27 -10.87
N PHE A 41 0.17 2.97 -10.83
CA PHE A 41 -0.08 2.09 -11.98
C PHE A 41 -1.55 2.12 -12.41
N ALA A 42 -2.49 2.08 -11.45
CA ALA A 42 -3.91 2.12 -11.75
C ALA A 42 -4.35 3.41 -12.44
N ILE A 43 -3.83 4.56 -11.97
CA ILE A 43 -4.12 5.88 -12.55
C ILE A 43 -3.67 5.93 -14.01
N GLU A 44 -2.48 5.41 -14.31
CA GLU A 44 -1.93 5.37 -15.68
C GLU A 44 -2.64 4.37 -16.60
N ASN A 45 -3.39 3.43 -16.02
CA ASN A 45 -4.02 2.32 -16.74
C ASN A 45 -5.54 2.25 -16.51
N ILE A 46 -6.19 3.41 -16.27
CA ILE A 46 -7.66 3.47 -16.18
C ILE A 46 -8.23 3.02 -17.53
N PRO A 47 -9.07 1.97 -17.58
CA PRO A 47 -9.58 1.46 -18.85
C PRO A 47 -10.58 2.43 -19.48
N ASP A 48 -10.55 2.60 -20.79
CA ASP A 48 -11.53 3.45 -21.50
C ASP A 48 -12.94 2.88 -21.47
N ARG A 49 -13.09 1.58 -21.67
CA ARG A 49 -14.41 0.94 -21.90
C ARG A 49 -14.82 -0.08 -20.85
N LYS A 50 -13.87 -0.67 -20.12
CA LYS A 50 -14.19 -1.71 -19.13
C LYS A 50 -14.72 -1.08 -17.83
N ASN A 51 -15.78 -1.66 -17.28
CA ASN A 51 -16.37 -1.21 -16.01
C ASN A 51 -15.49 -1.58 -14.82
N SER A 52 -14.76 -2.69 -14.90
CA SER A 52 -13.77 -3.05 -13.88
C SER A 52 -12.57 -3.76 -14.49
N VAL A 53 -11.41 -3.54 -13.88
CA VAL A 53 -10.15 -4.19 -14.22
C VAL A 53 -9.42 -4.55 -12.93
N SER A 54 -8.86 -5.75 -12.89
CA SER A 54 -7.96 -6.18 -11.82
C SER A 54 -6.60 -6.54 -12.40
N SER A 55 -5.54 -6.13 -11.72
CA SER A 55 -4.16 -6.41 -12.12
C SER A 55 -3.31 -6.72 -10.89
N GLU A 56 -2.29 -7.54 -11.06
CA GLU A 56 -1.31 -7.85 -10.02
C GLU A 56 0.07 -7.38 -10.44
N LEU A 57 0.76 -6.68 -9.55
CA LEU A 57 2.15 -6.30 -9.71
C LEU A 57 3.01 -7.37 -9.02
N ILE A 58 3.81 -8.08 -9.80
CA ILE A 58 4.68 -9.15 -9.31
C ILE A 58 6.14 -8.71 -9.45
N ALA A 59 6.92 -8.82 -8.39
CA ALA A 59 8.36 -8.63 -8.42
C ALA A 59 9.04 -9.59 -7.45
N ASN A 60 10.26 -10.03 -7.77
CA ASN A 60 11.03 -10.96 -6.95
C ASN A 60 10.25 -12.24 -6.57
N ASN A 61 9.49 -12.79 -7.53
CA ASN A 61 8.64 -13.97 -7.34
C ASN A 61 7.56 -13.82 -6.24
N ALA A 62 7.16 -12.59 -5.95
CA ALA A 62 6.10 -12.28 -4.98
C ALA A 62 5.14 -11.23 -5.53
N ILE A 63 3.87 -11.29 -5.10
CA ILE A 63 2.91 -10.22 -5.34
C ILE A 63 3.32 -9.03 -4.48
N VAL A 64 3.56 -7.90 -5.13
CA VAL A 64 3.90 -6.63 -4.51
C VAL A 64 2.64 -5.81 -4.28
N ALA A 65 1.74 -5.78 -5.26
CA ALA A 65 0.45 -5.12 -5.14
C ALA A 65 -0.64 -5.82 -5.95
N SER A 66 -1.87 -5.79 -5.45
CA SER A 66 -3.08 -6.20 -6.18
C SER A 66 -3.98 -4.99 -6.35
N ILE A 67 -4.41 -4.76 -7.58
CA ILE A 67 -5.09 -3.54 -8.00
C ILE A 67 -6.47 -3.92 -8.51
N LYS A 68 -7.47 -3.15 -8.13
CA LYS A 68 -8.82 -3.23 -8.66
C LYS A 68 -9.33 -1.82 -8.97
N ILE A 69 -9.61 -1.57 -10.24
CA ILE A 69 -10.20 -0.33 -10.74
C ILE A 69 -11.67 -0.63 -11.02
N ASN A 70 -12.57 0.16 -10.44
CA ASN A 70 -14.01 0.09 -10.70
C ASN A 70 -14.47 1.46 -11.19
N LYS A 71 -15.13 1.48 -12.34
CA LYS A 71 -15.86 2.66 -12.81
C LYS A 71 -17.14 2.79 -12.03
N GLU A 72 -17.34 3.98 -11.49
CA GLU A 72 -18.53 4.35 -10.75
C GLU A 72 -19.27 5.46 -11.52
N ILE A 73 -20.49 5.76 -11.07
CA ILE A 73 -21.22 6.90 -11.60
C ILE A 73 -20.46 8.19 -11.22
N GLY A 74 -19.93 8.88 -12.22
CA GLY A 74 -19.24 10.16 -12.05
C GLY A 74 -17.75 10.06 -11.71
N GLY A 75 -17.19 8.86 -11.60
CA GLY A 75 -15.77 8.70 -11.31
C GLY A 75 -15.27 7.26 -11.35
N VAL A 76 -14.13 7.05 -10.72
CA VAL A 76 -13.45 5.76 -10.60
C VAL A 76 -13.06 5.55 -9.15
N ASN A 77 -13.28 4.33 -8.67
CA ASN A 77 -12.72 3.83 -7.42
C ASN A 77 -11.51 2.92 -7.74
N ILE A 78 -10.35 3.29 -7.21
CA ILE A 78 -9.11 2.52 -7.31
C ILE A 78 -8.81 1.93 -5.94
N GLN A 79 -8.87 0.61 -5.84
CA GLN A 79 -8.42 -0.14 -4.68
C GLN A 79 -7.06 -0.77 -4.98
N SER A 80 -6.07 -0.47 -4.15
CA SER A 80 -4.74 -1.07 -4.25
C SER A 80 -4.33 -1.69 -2.92
N ILE A 81 -4.02 -2.98 -2.94
CA ILE A 81 -3.54 -3.74 -1.78
C ILE A 81 -2.04 -3.95 -1.97
N GLY A 82 -1.23 -3.31 -1.12
CA GLY A 82 0.22 -3.52 -1.09
C GLY A 82 0.62 -4.59 -0.09
N TYR A 83 1.57 -5.45 -0.48
CA TYR A 83 2.05 -6.57 0.31
C TYR A 83 3.51 -6.38 0.69
N PHE A 84 3.84 -6.73 1.93
CA PHE A 84 5.22 -6.87 2.38
C PHE A 84 5.33 -7.91 3.49
N LYS A 85 6.04 -9.02 3.25
CA LYS A 85 6.09 -10.17 4.16
C LYS A 85 4.66 -10.62 4.54
N THR A 86 4.31 -10.60 5.82
CA THR A 86 2.98 -10.96 6.33
C THR A 86 2.01 -9.78 6.42
N TYR A 87 2.42 -8.59 5.97
CA TYR A 87 1.68 -7.34 6.11
C TYR A 87 0.98 -6.99 4.80
N LYS A 88 -0.24 -6.51 4.93
CA LYS A 88 -1.05 -5.98 3.83
C LYS A 88 -1.60 -4.62 4.21
N VAL A 89 -1.56 -3.68 3.28
CA VAL A 89 -2.18 -2.35 3.42
C VAL A 89 -3.07 -2.14 2.21
N THR A 90 -4.33 -1.79 2.46
CA THR A 90 -5.27 -1.41 1.40
C THR A 90 -5.40 0.10 1.36
N VAL A 91 -5.28 0.67 0.16
CA VAL A 91 -5.53 2.07 -0.13
C VAL A 91 -6.66 2.15 -1.14
N ASP A 92 -7.73 2.84 -0.78
CA ASP A 92 -8.86 3.15 -1.65
C ASP A 92 -8.79 4.62 -2.06
N VAL A 93 -8.85 4.89 -3.37
CA VAL A 93 -8.76 6.22 -3.95
C VAL A 93 -9.95 6.45 -4.85
N TYR A 94 -10.71 7.51 -4.57
CA TYR A 94 -11.85 7.94 -5.36
C TYR A 94 -11.47 9.16 -6.18
N ARG A 95 -11.73 9.12 -7.48
CA ARG A 95 -11.45 10.21 -8.41
C ARG A 95 -12.65 10.46 -9.29
N ASP A 96 -13.13 11.70 -9.34
CA ASP A 96 -14.18 12.07 -10.27
C ASP A 96 -13.63 12.23 -11.70
N TYR A 97 -14.48 12.01 -12.71
CA TYR A 97 -14.06 12.09 -14.10
C TYR A 97 -13.63 13.50 -14.55
N GLN A 98 -14.14 14.56 -13.93
CA GLN A 98 -13.77 15.92 -14.31
C GLN A 98 -12.33 16.22 -13.90
N SER A 99 -11.94 15.84 -12.68
CA SER A 99 -10.56 15.94 -12.19
C SER A 99 -9.61 15.09 -13.03
N LEU A 100 -9.97 13.83 -13.30
CA LEU A 100 -9.15 12.95 -14.14
C LEU A 100 -8.93 13.53 -15.55
N LYS A 101 -9.96 14.12 -16.14
CA LYS A 101 -9.85 14.76 -17.46
C LYS A 101 -9.01 16.04 -17.41
N LYS A 102 -9.20 16.88 -16.38
CA LYS A 102 -8.43 18.11 -16.18
C LYS A 102 -6.93 17.83 -16.02
N GLU A 103 -6.59 16.72 -15.39
CA GLU A 103 -5.21 16.27 -15.18
C GLU A 103 -4.62 15.52 -16.38
N GLY A 104 -5.40 15.30 -17.45
CA GLY A 104 -4.94 14.59 -18.64
C GLY A 104 -4.75 13.09 -18.45
N ILE A 105 -5.37 12.50 -17.40
CA ILE A 105 -5.30 11.06 -17.12
C ILE A 105 -6.27 10.28 -18.03
N ILE A 106 -7.39 10.89 -18.40
CA ILE A 106 -8.37 10.32 -19.33
C ILE A 106 -8.75 11.32 -20.42
N ASP A 107 -9.06 10.82 -21.61
CA ASP A 107 -9.44 11.67 -22.75
C ASP A 107 -10.93 12.04 -22.76
N PHE A 108 -11.79 11.13 -22.28
CA PHE A 108 -13.24 11.30 -22.31
C PHE A 108 -13.93 10.84 -21.03
N ILE A 109 -15.12 11.39 -20.80
CA ILE A 109 -15.97 11.04 -19.67
C ILE A 109 -16.99 10.01 -20.17
N PRO A 110 -17.09 8.82 -19.55
CA PRO A 110 -18.10 7.83 -19.90
C PRO A 110 -19.49 8.43 -19.76
N LYS A 111 -20.35 8.27 -20.77
CA LYS A 111 -21.76 8.65 -20.66
C LYS A 111 -22.45 7.68 -19.70
N LYS A 112 -23.40 8.17 -18.89
CA LYS A 112 -24.30 7.29 -18.14
C LYS A 112 -25.07 6.43 -19.14
N GLU A 113 -24.83 5.12 -19.09
CA GLU A 113 -25.78 4.13 -19.65
C GLU A 113 -26.96 3.97 -18.69
#